data_AF-R7N492-F1
#
_entry.id   AF-R7N492-F1
#
_cell.length_a   1.000
_cell.length_b   1.000
_cell.length_c   1.000
_cell.angle_alpha   90.00
_cell.angle_beta   90.00
_cell.angle_gamma   90.00
#
_symmetry.space_group_name_H-M   'P 1'
#
loop_
_entity.id
_entity.type
_entity.pdbx_description
1 polymer ?
#
loop_
_entity_poly.entity_id
_entity_poly.type
_entity_poly.pdbx_seq_one_letter_code
_entity_poly.pdbx_strand_id
1 'polypeptide(L)'
;MSKNEKAKKRILNIPSDYQYLEARYLLGKMGFEEFNKGKTSGSRVKFYREKDGRIVMKDNVLEYKGYYTLIRYDAHARKLRGVINGIDDYVDFSSDQVENIEQEFHQAVDDYLEFCKEVGKEPCKVYKGVFNVRIQPKLHRELVRISEMNGETLNAVVEKALQNYVQSC
;
A
#
# COMPACT_ATOMS: atom_id res chain seq x y z
N MET A 1 18.52 22.30 22.70
CA MET A 1 17.86 21.43 21.69
C MET A 1 18.80 20.33 21.24
N SER A 2 18.39 19.08 21.43
CA SER A 2 19.10 17.90 20.95
C SER A 2 19.13 17.84 19.41
N LYS A 3 20.03 17.02 18.82
CA LYS A 3 20.05 16.78 17.36
C LYS A 3 18.71 16.26 16.84
N ASN A 4 18.00 15.44 17.63
CA ASN A 4 16.68 14.92 17.30
C ASN A 4 15.62 16.04 17.26
N GLU A 5 15.60 16.92 18.26
CA GLU A 5 14.65 18.05 18.29
C GLU A 5 14.87 19.04 17.14
N LYS A 6 16.13 19.32 16.80
CA LYS A 6 16.47 20.17 15.64
C LYS A 6 15.98 19.54 14.33
N ALA A 7 16.19 18.24 14.17
CA ALA A 7 15.76 17.50 12.99
C ALA A 7 14.22 17.45 12.87
N LYS A 8 13.51 17.20 13.98
CA LYS A 8 12.02 17.28 14.03
C LYS A 8 11.51 18.67 13.64
N LYS A 9 12.05 19.72 14.24
CA LYS A 9 11.66 21.11 13.95
C LYS A 9 11.91 21.47 12.48
N ARG A 10 13.00 20.98 11.89
CA ARG A 10 13.33 21.20 10.47
C ARG A 10 12.29 20.55 9.55
N ILE A 11 11.93 19.28 9.78
CA ILE A 11 10.88 18.62 8.97
C ILE A 11 9.54 19.35 9.06
N LEU A 12 9.15 19.79 10.26
CA LEU A 12 7.88 20.50 10.47
C LEU A 12 7.80 21.82 9.67
N ASN A 13 8.94 22.37 9.25
CA ASN A 13 9.01 23.55 8.39
C ASN A 13 9.05 23.21 6.88
N ILE A 14 8.83 21.96 6.50
CA ILE A 14 8.71 21.49 5.10
C ILE A 14 9.89 21.98 4.23
N PRO A 15 11.12 21.53 4.50
CA PRO A 15 12.29 21.99 3.78
C PRO A 15 12.27 21.49 2.34
N SER A 16 12.56 22.37 1.39
CA SER A 16 12.60 22.04 -0.04
C SER A 16 13.80 21.16 -0.43
N ASP A 17 14.84 21.11 0.39
CA ASP A 17 16.08 20.38 0.20
C ASP A 17 16.15 19.07 1.03
N TYR A 18 15.00 18.58 1.50
CA TYR A 18 14.93 17.41 2.37
C TYR A 18 15.58 16.16 1.76
N GLN A 19 16.61 15.64 2.43
CA GLN A 19 17.37 14.50 1.93
C GLN A 19 16.92 13.17 2.55
N TYR A 20 17.07 12.08 1.79
CA TYR A 20 16.75 10.73 2.24
C TYR A 20 17.51 10.32 3.53
N LEU A 21 18.75 10.79 3.70
CA LEU A 21 19.54 10.56 4.93
C LEU A 21 18.88 11.21 6.16
N GLU A 22 18.23 12.36 6.00
CA GLU A 22 17.48 13.02 7.07
C GLU A 22 16.25 12.19 7.47
N ALA A 23 15.56 11.59 6.50
CA ALA A 23 14.46 10.64 6.74
C ALA A 23 14.91 9.41 7.51
N ARG A 24 15.98 8.74 7.03
CA ARG A 24 16.57 7.59 7.72
C ARG A 24 16.96 7.91 9.17
N TYR A 25 17.61 9.06 9.39
CA TYR A 25 18.03 9.47 10.72
C TYR A 25 16.84 9.62 11.66
N LEU A 26 15.80 10.36 11.26
CA LEU A 26 14.64 10.62 12.10
C LEU A 26 13.77 9.39 12.32
N LEU A 27 13.49 8.63 11.28
CA LEU A 27 12.70 7.39 11.35
C LEU A 27 13.43 6.35 12.22
N GLY A 28 14.75 6.20 12.08
CA GLY A 28 15.55 5.37 12.97
C GLY A 28 15.50 5.83 14.44
N LYS A 29 15.55 7.14 14.71
CA LYS A 29 15.36 7.69 16.08
C LYS A 29 13.95 7.50 16.63
N MET A 30 12.97 7.26 15.76
CA MET A 30 11.60 6.94 16.13
C MET A 30 11.35 5.43 16.24
N GLY A 31 12.37 4.59 16.05
CA GLY A 31 12.26 3.13 16.17
C GLY A 31 11.79 2.42 14.90
N PHE A 32 11.81 3.09 13.76
CA PHE A 32 11.54 2.43 12.48
C PHE A 32 12.81 1.80 11.91
N GLU A 33 12.64 0.64 11.29
CA GLU A 33 13.65 -0.11 10.56
C GLU A 33 13.41 0.01 9.06
N GLU A 34 14.48 0.21 8.31
CA GLU A 34 14.41 0.35 6.86
C GLU A 34 14.37 -1.02 6.19
N PHE A 35 13.37 -1.22 5.32
CA PHE A 35 13.20 -2.41 4.52
C PHE A 35 13.33 -2.07 3.03
N ASN A 36 14.38 -2.61 2.40
CA ASN A 36 14.68 -2.39 1.00
C ASN A 36 14.83 -3.71 0.23
N LYS A 37 13.77 -4.12 -0.47
CA LYS A 37 13.78 -5.30 -1.37
C LYS A 37 14.07 -4.94 -2.84
N GLY A 38 14.42 -3.69 -3.17
CA GLY A 38 14.53 -3.22 -4.55
C GLY A 38 15.93 -2.74 -4.97
N LYS A 39 16.26 -2.87 -6.26
CA LYS A 39 17.53 -2.39 -6.87
C LYS A 39 17.64 -0.85 -6.99
N THR A 40 16.66 -0.08 -6.52
CA THR A 40 16.59 1.39 -6.69
C THR A 40 16.46 2.10 -5.34
N SER A 41 17.31 3.10 -5.10
CA SER A 41 17.64 3.69 -3.80
C SER A 41 16.55 4.50 -3.07
N GLY A 42 15.30 4.53 -3.54
CA GLY A 42 14.27 5.36 -2.89
C GLY A 42 12.82 5.05 -3.21
N SER A 43 12.52 4.51 -4.40
CA SER A 43 11.12 4.38 -4.84
C SER A 43 10.29 3.29 -4.16
N ARG A 44 10.91 2.43 -3.34
CA ARG A 44 10.25 1.26 -2.72
C ARG A 44 10.72 0.99 -1.29
N VAL A 45 11.39 1.96 -0.67
CA VAL A 45 11.87 1.80 0.71
C VAL A 45 10.66 1.94 1.63
N LYS A 46 10.45 0.92 2.48
CA LYS A 46 9.48 0.97 3.57
C LYS A 46 10.24 1.18 4.87
N PHE A 47 9.67 1.92 5.80
CA PHE A 47 10.15 1.97 7.17
C PHE A 47 9.11 1.30 8.06
N TYR A 48 9.49 0.27 8.82
CA TYR A 48 8.58 -0.48 9.68
C TYR A 48 8.99 -0.37 11.14
N ARG A 49 8.05 -0.15 12.05
CA ARG A 49 8.31 -0.14 13.50
C ARG A 49 7.59 -1.30 14.16
N GLU A 50 8.35 -2.32 14.56
CA GLU A 50 7.81 -3.55 15.14
C GLU A 50 6.98 -3.33 16.40
N LYS A 51 7.37 -2.35 17.23
CA LYS A 51 6.72 -2.04 18.51
C LYS A 51 5.22 -1.76 18.38
N ASP A 52 4.79 -1.12 17.29
CA ASP A 52 3.40 -0.70 17.08
C ASP A 52 2.88 -0.99 15.67
N GLY A 53 3.59 -1.83 14.92
CA GLY A 53 3.24 -2.25 13.57
C GLY A 53 3.32 -1.16 12.50
N ARG A 54 3.65 0.10 12.83
CA ARG A 54 3.53 1.20 11.86
C ARG A 54 4.46 1.05 10.67
N ILE A 55 3.94 1.29 9.49
CA ILE A 55 4.72 1.42 8.26
C ILE A 55 4.71 2.88 7.80
N VAL A 56 5.87 3.43 7.44
CA VAL A 56 5.98 4.66 6.65
C VAL A 56 6.37 4.25 5.24
N MET A 57 5.43 4.43 4.31
CA MET A 57 5.65 4.32 2.88
C MET A 57 5.42 5.68 2.22
N LYS A 58 5.83 5.79 0.97
CA LYS A 58 5.43 6.92 0.14
C LYS A 58 4.02 6.64 -0.41
N ASP A 59 3.01 7.30 0.12
CA ASP A 59 1.61 7.11 -0.29
C ASP A 59 1.38 7.65 -1.69
N ASN A 60 1.26 6.73 -2.64
CA ASN A 60 0.89 7.03 -4.04
C ASN A 60 -0.29 6.14 -4.47
N VAL A 61 -1.12 5.70 -3.52
CA VAL A 61 -2.27 4.84 -3.78
C VAL A 61 -3.54 5.68 -3.78
N LEU A 62 -4.39 5.49 -4.79
CA LEU A 62 -5.73 6.06 -4.83
C LEU A 62 -6.75 4.92 -4.82
N GLU A 63 -7.92 5.17 -4.23
CA GLU A 63 -9.03 4.22 -4.15
C GLU A 63 -10.34 4.88 -4.59
N TYR A 64 -11.13 4.17 -5.41
CA TYR A 64 -12.42 4.64 -5.89
C TYR A 64 -13.34 3.46 -6.24
N LYS A 65 -14.57 3.46 -5.72
CA LYS A 65 -15.58 2.40 -5.92
C LYS A 65 -15.09 0.96 -5.64
N GLY A 66 -14.12 0.81 -4.72
CA GLY A 66 -13.52 -0.48 -4.38
C GLY A 66 -12.41 -0.95 -5.33
N TYR A 67 -12.03 -0.12 -6.29
CA TYR A 67 -10.83 -0.27 -7.10
C TYR A 67 -9.71 0.60 -6.54
N TYR A 68 -8.48 0.25 -6.86
CA TYR A 68 -7.31 0.98 -6.41
C TYR A 68 -6.25 1.04 -7.50
N THR A 69 -5.30 1.95 -7.35
CA THR A 69 -4.19 2.16 -8.29
C THR A 69 -2.95 2.61 -7.54
N LEU A 70 -1.78 2.34 -8.10
CA LEU A 70 -0.52 2.93 -7.65
C LEU A 70 -0.03 3.94 -8.69
N ILE A 71 -0.06 5.22 -8.32
CA ILE A 71 0.43 6.32 -9.14
C ILE A 71 1.95 6.26 -9.26
N ARG A 72 2.42 6.37 -10.51
CA ARG A 72 3.84 6.40 -10.88
C ARG A 72 4.11 7.61 -11.75
N TYR A 73 5.29 8.20 -11.60
CA TYR A 73 5.79 9.17 -12.58
C TYR A 73 6.49 8.46 -13.73
N ASP A 74 6.06 8.74 -14.95
CA ASP A 74 6.73 8.34 -16.19
C ASP A 74 7.72 9.44 -16.59
N ALA A 75 9.01 9.15 -16.47
CA ALA A 75 10.06 10.12 -16.78
C ALA A 75 10.21 10.40 -18.29
N HIS A 76 9.84 9.44 -19.15
CA HIS A 76 9.92 9.62 -20.60
C HIS A 76 8.78 10.50 -21.10
N ALA A 77 7.57 10.22 -20.66
CA ALA A 77 6.37 10.97 -21.03
C ALA A 77 6.12 12.21 -20.17
N ARG A 78 6.91 12.40 -19.10
CA ARG A 78 6.81 13.50 -18.12
C ARG A 78 5.42 13.65 -17.50
N LYS A 79 4.74 12.54 -17.23
CA LYS A 79 3.36 12.50 -16.74
C LYS A 79 3.21 11.55 -15.57
N LEU A 80 2.17 11.75 -14.76
CA LEU A 80 1.71 10.74 -13.81
C LEU A 80 0.89 9.69 -14.56
N ARG A 81 1.04 8.43 -14.19
CA ARG A 81 0.33 7.29 -14.78
C ARG A 81 -0.06 6.29 -13.70
N GLY A 82 -1.20 5.65 -13.88
CA GLY A 82 -1.62 4.50 -13.09
C GLY A 82 -2.31 3.46 -13.96
N VAL A 83 -2.60 2.32 -13.34
CA VAL A 83 -3.44 1.26 -13.91
C VAL A 83 -4.43 0.84 -12.85
N ILE A 84 -5.66 0.51 -13.23
CA ILE A 84 -6.62 -0.05 -12.29
C ILE A 84 -6.09 -1.41 -11.83
N ASN A 85 -5.84 -1.55 -10.53
CA ASN A 85 -5.36 -2.78 -9.94
C ASN A 85 -6.51 -3.67 -9.49
N GLY A 86 -6.28 -4.98 -9.58
CA GLY A 86 -7.21 -6.00 -9.14
C GLY A 86 -8.23 -6.45 -10.18
N ILE A 87 -8.27 -5.86 -11.37
CA ILE A 87 -9.10 -6.37 -12.46
C ILE A 87 -8.28 -7.30 -13.38
N ASP A 88 -8.98 -8.18 -14.12
CA ASP A 88 -8.34 -9.04 -15.12
C ASP A 88 -8.01 -8.27 -16.41
N ASP A 89 -8.69 -7.15 -16.65
CA ASP A 89 -8.45 -6.29 -17.81
C ASP A 89 -7.32 -5.28 -17.56
N TYR A 90 -6.72 -4.79 -18.64
CA TYR A 90 -5.73 -3.71 -18.55
C TYR A 90 -6.39 -2.37 -18.85
N VAL A 91 -6.59 -1.56 -17.82
CA VAL A 91 -7.11 -0.20 -17.93
C VAL A 91 -6.11 0.75 -17.31
N ASP A 92 -5.52 1.61 -18.14
CA ASP A 92 -4.56 2.63 -17.70
C ASP A 92 -5.11 4.04 -17.84
N PHE A 93 -4.51 4.96 -17.09
CA PHE A 93 -4.85 6.37 -17.12
C PHE A 93 -3.59 7.19 -16.85
N SER A 94 -3.57 8.45 -17.29
CA SER A 94 -2.43 9.31 -17.08
C SER A 94 -2.81 10.78 -17.14
N SER A 95 -2.08 11.61 -16.41
CA SER A 95 -2.22 13.05 -16.44
C SER A 95 -0.86 13.73 -16.48
N ASP A 96 -0.73 14.79 -17.29
CA ASP A 96 0.43 15.68 -17.30
C ASP A 96 0.37 16.76 -16.20
N GLN A 97 -0.80 16.96 -15.58
CA GLN A 97 -1.01 17.80 -14.41
C GLN A 97 -1.25 16.95 -13.15
N VAL A 98 -0.63 17.32 -12.04
CA VAL A 98 -0.73 16.55 -10.79
C VAL A 98 -2.16 16.59 -10.25
N GLU A 99 -2.83 17.72 -10.42
CA GLU A 99 -4.16 18.01 -9.89
C GLU A 99 -5.26 17.14 -10.53
N ASN A 100 -5.03 16.63 -11.74
CA ASN A 100 -6.04 15.88 -12.49
C ASN A 100 -5.91 14.36 -12.35
N ILE A 101 -4.80 13.85 -11.78
CA ILE A 101 -4.54 12.40 -11.81
C ILE A 101 -5.60 11.56 -11.08
N GLU A 102 -6.20 12.12 -10.04
CA GLU A 102 -7.29 11.48 -9.30
C GLU A 102 -8.58 11.45 -10.12
N GLN A 103 -8.90 12.53 -10.83
CA GLN A 103 -10.04 12.57 -11.73
C GLN A 103 -9.87 11.59 -12.90
N GLU A 104 -8.68 11.52 -13.50
CA GLU A 104 -8.36 10.55 -14.55
C GLU A 104 -8.51 9.10 -14.06
N PHE A 105 -8.14 8.82 -12.81
CA PHE A 105 -8.37 7.52 -12.20
C PHE A 105 -9.87 7.21 -12.04
N HIS A 106 -10.66 8.17 -11.54
CA HIS A 106 -12.11 7.99 -11.38
C HIS A 106 -12.79 7.75 -12.72
N GLN A 107 -12.42 8.52 -13.75
CA GLN A 107 -12.97 8.36 -15.10
C GLN A 107 -12.64 6.98 -15.67
N ALA A 108 -11.39 6.53 -15.56
CA ALA A 108 -10.99 5.22 -16.03
C ALA A 108 -11.76 4.07 -15.35
N VAL A 109 -12.06 4.21 -14.04
CA VAL A 109 -12.88 3.24 -13.31
C VAL A 109 -14.33 3.27 -13.81
N ASP A 110 -14.90 4.45 -14.03
CA ASP A 110 -16.27 4.60 -14.50
C ASP A 110 -16.47 4.08 -15.92
N ASP A 111 -15.54 4.39 -16.82
CA ASP A 111 -15.52 3.88 -18.20
C ASP A 111 -15.39 2.35 -18.21
N TYR A 112 -14.53 1.78 -17.34
CA TYR A 112 -14.40 0.34 -17.21
C TYR A 112 -15.70 -0.34 -16.75
N LEU A 113 -16.37 0.23 -15.76
CA LEU A 113 -17.63 -0.28 -15.24
C LEU A 113 -18.76 -0.18 -16.27
N GLU A 114 -18.82 0.93 -17.01
CA GLU A 114 -19.76 1.13 -18.10
C GLU A 114 -19.52 0.12 -19.23
N PHE A 115 -18.28 -0.02 -19.68
CA PHE A 115 -17.90 -1.02 -20.69
C PHE A 115 -18.30 -2.43 -20.27
N CYS A 116 -18.02 -2.83 -19.02
CA CYS A 116 -18.42 -4.14 -18.50
C CYS A 116 -19.93 -4.36 -18.59
N LYS A 117 -20.72 -3.33 -18.26
CA LYS A 117 -22.19 -3.38 -18.37
C LYS A 117 -22.65 -3.51 -19.82
N GLU A 118 -22.04 -2.78 -20.76
CA GLU A 118 -22.38 -2.82 -22.18
C GLU A 118 -22.13 -4.19 -22.81
N VAL A 119 -21.00 -4.83 -22.48
CA VAL A 119 -20.63 -6.14 -23.03
C VAL A 119 -21.22 -7.32 -22.24
N GLY A 120 -22.05 -7.06 -21.23
CA GLY A 120 -22.65 -8.09 -20.38
C GLY A 120 -21.63 -8.87 -19.54
N LYS A 121 -20.46 -8.27 -19.27
CA LYS A 121 -19.41 -8.84 -18.44
C LYS A 121 -19.62 -8.40 -16.99
N GLU A 122 -19.54 -9.33 -16.06
CA GLU A 122 -19.43 -8.93 -14.65
C GLU A 122 -18.07 -8.24 -14.45
N PRO A 123 -18.04 -6.96 -14.03
CA PRO A 123 -16.78 -6.33 -13.69
C PRO A 123 -16.14 -7.13 -12.56
N CYS A 124 -14.89 -7.57 -12.75
CA CYS A 124 -14.22 -8.41 -11.77
C CYS A 124 -14.14 -7.70 -10.42
N LYS A 125 -15.08 -8.01 -9.52
CA LYS A 125 -14.93 -7.73 -8.09
C LYS A 125 -13.91 -8.73 -7.56
N VAL A 126 -12.70 -8.22 -7.41
CA VAL A 126 -11.43 -8.92 -7.20
C VAL A 126 -11.41 -9.84 -5.97
N TYR A 127 -12.34 -9.67 -5.03
CA TYR A 127 -12.22 -10.23 -3.69
C TYR A 127 -13.45 -11.05 -3.32
N LYS A 128 -13.49 -12.31 -3.78
CA LYS A 128 -14.51 -13.30 -3.38
C LYS A 128 -14.36 -13.82 -1.95
N GLY A 129 -13.39 -13.30 -1.18
CA GLY A 129 -13.05 -13.78 0.17
C GLY A 129 -12.43 -15.19 0.22
N VAL A 130 -12.36 -15.88 -0.92
CA VAL A 130 -11.71 -17.19 -1.02
C VAL A 130 -10.21 -17.00 -1.20
N PHE A 131 -9.45 -17.24 -0.13
CA PHE A 131 -8.00 -17.03 -0.10
C PHE A 131 -7.28 -18.32 0.33
N ASN A 132 -6.94 -19.16 -0.65
CA ASN A 132 -6.24 -20.42 -0.40
C ASN A 132 -4.73 -20.18 -0.32
N VAL A 133 -4.13 -20.41 0.85
CA VAL A 133 -2.69 -20.19 1.07
C VAL A 133 -1.97 -21.43 1.56
N ARG A 134 -0.75 -21.62 1.07
CA ARG A 134 0.19 -22.63 1.61
C ARG A 134 1.11 -21.94 2.61
N ILE A 135 1.02 -22.36 3.87
CA ILE A 135 1.90 -21.89 4.96
C ILE A 135 2.76 -23.04 5.47
N GLN A 136 3.83 -22.73 6.22
CA GLN A 136 4.71 -23.75 6.77
C GLN A 136 3.95 -24.66 7.76
N PRO A 137 4.17 -25.99 7.75
CA PRO A 137 3.45 -26.92 8.63
C PRO A 137 3.55 -26.57 10.12
N LYS A 138 4.70 -26.03 10.56
CA LYS A 138 4.91 -25.58 11.95
C LYS A 138 4.00 -24.41 12.31
N LEU A 139 3.88 -23.41 11.42
CA LEU A 139 3.02 -22.26 11.62
C LEU A 139 1.55 -22.67 11.61
N HIS A 140 1.15 -23.53 10.66
CA HIS A 140 -0.21 -24.06 10.61
C HIS A 140 -0.60 -24.74 11.93
N ARG A 141 0.28 -25.60 12.47
CA ARG A 141 0.04 -26.30 13.74
C ARG A 141 -0.20 -25.33 14.89
N GLU A 142 0.60 -24.27 14.97
CA GLU A 142 0.48 -23.29 16.05
C GLU A 142 -0.82 -22.48 15.93
N LEU A 143 -1.21 -22.08 14.72
CA LEU A 143 -2.47 -21.38 14.49
C LEU A 143 -3.69 -22.24 14.84
N VAL A 144 -3.67 -23.53 14.51
CA VAL A 144 -4.73 -24.47 14.91
C VAL A 144 -4.83 -24.55 16.42
N ARG A 145 -3.71 -24.75 17.12
CA ARG A 145 -3.67 -24.80 18.59
C ARG A 145 -4.25 -23.53 19.23
N ILE A 146 -3.86 -22.35 18.72
CA ILE A 146 -4.37 -21.07 19.22
C ILE A 146 -5.88 -20.96 18.97
N SER A 147 -6.36 -21.37 17.79
CA SER A 147 -7.78 -21.32 17.45
C SER A 147 -8.62 -22.19 18.39
N GLU A 148 -8.15 -23.40 18.72
CA GLU A 148 -8.80 -24.31 19.66
C GLU A 148 -8.83 -23.75 21.08
N MET A 149 -7.71 -23.20 21.56
CA MET A 149 -7.62 -22.61 22.91
C MET A 149 -8.55 -21.41 23.09
N ASN A 150 -8.82 -20.67 22.01
CA ASN A 150 -9.67 -19.49 22.02
C ASN A 150 -11.14 -19.79 21.66
N GLY A 151 -11.47 -21.04 21.28
CA GLY A 151 -12.82 -21.40 20.83
C GLY A 151 -13.21 -20.78 19.47
N GLU A 152 -12.23 -20.54 18.59
CA GLU A 152 -12.41 -19.89 17.30
C GLU A 152 -12.02 -20.81 16.15
N THR A 153 -12.48 -20.49 14.93
CA THR A 153 -12.03 -21.23 13.74
C THR A 153 -10.64 -20.77 13.31
N LEU A 154 -9.88 -21.65 12.65
CA LEU A 154 -8.59 -21.29 12.04
C LEU A 154 -8.72 -20.08 11.10
N ASN A 155 -9.80 -20.03 10.31
CA ASN A 155 -10.07 -18.91 9.41
C ASN A 155 -10.27 -17.60 10.17
N ALA A 156 -10.95 -17.60 11.31
CA ALA A 156 -11.13 -16.40 12.13
C ALA A 156 -9.79 -15.89 12.70
N VAL A 157 -8.90 -16.79 13.13
CA VAL A 157 -7.55 -16.40 13.59
C VAL A 157 -6.73 -15.81 12.43
N VAL A 158 -6.80 -16.43 11.25
CA VAL A 158 -6.13 -15.92 10.04
C VAL A 158 -6.70 -14.55 9.64
N GLU A 159 -8.02 -14.38 9.66
CA GLU A 159 -8.68 -13.12 9.35
C GLU A 159 -8.25 -12.00 10.31
N LYS A 160 -8.22 -12.26 11.62
CA LYS A 160 -7.71 -11.30 12.62
C LYS A 160 -6.25 -10.92 12.36
N ALA A 161 -5.41 -11.90 12.02
CA ALA A 161 -4.01 -11.63 11.68
C ALA A 161 -3.89 -10.76 10.42
N LEU A 162 -4.73 -11.01 9.40
CA LEU A 162 -4.80 -10.19 8.20
C LEU A 162 -5.35 -8.79 8.49
N GLN A 163 -6.37 -8.65 9.33
CA GLN A 163 -6.92 -7.36 9.76
C GLN A 163 -5.86 -6.54 10.49
N ASN A 164 -5.11 -7.14 11.42
CA ASN A 164 -4.00 -6.48 12.11
C ASN A 164 -2.92 -6.04 11.10
N TYR A 165 -2.60 -6.88 10.11
CA TYR A 165 -1.64 -6.54 9.07
C TYR A 165 -2.09 -5.34 8.22
N VAL A 166 -3.37 -5.31 7.83
CA VAL A 166 -3.95 -4.19 7.06
C VAL A 166 -4.01 -2.91 7.90
N GLN A 167 -4.41 -2.98 9.17
CA GLN A 167 -4.44 -1.83 10.08
C GLN A 167 -3.04 -1.31 10.44
N SER A 168 -2.01 -2.12 10.22
CA SER A 168 -0.61 -1.76 10.42
C SER A 168 0.05 -1.14 9.17
N CYS A 169 -0.64 -1.19 8.02
CA CYS A 169 -0.27 -0.47 6.80
C CYS A 169 -0.77 0.97 6.85
#